data_AF-A0A3T0KRK3-F1
#
_entry.id   AF-A0A3T0KRK3-F1
#
_cell.length_a   1.000
_cell.length_b   1.000
_cell.length_c   1.000
_cell.angle_alpha   90.00
_cell.angle_beta   90.00
_cell.angle_gamma   90.00
#
_symmetry.space_group_name_H-M   'P 1'
#
loop_
_entity.id
_entity.type
_entity.pdbx_description
1 polymer ?
#
loop_
_entity_poly.entity_id
_entity_poly.type
_entity_poly.pdbx_seq_one_letter_code
_entity_poly.pdbx_strand_id
1 'polypeptide(L)' 'MDAAAYYKKLLTHMKKYNYELIDDSIEITLIDYGITNDKDKYVTEILLPYTRT' A
#
# COMPACT_ATOMS: atom_id res chain seq x y z
N MET A 1 -11.34 -0.65 -7.01
CA MET A 1 -10.82 -0.94 -5.66
C MET A 1 -10.57 0.38 -4.94
N ASP A 2 -10.85 0.47 -3.63
CA ASP A 2 -10.62 1.69 -2.84
C ASP A 2 -9.35 1.54 -1.99
N ALA A 3 -8.31 2.33 -2.31
CA ALA A 3 -7.02 2.31 -1.62
C ALA A 3 -7.14 2.73 -0.14
N ALA A 4 -8.12 3.58 0.21
CA ALA A 4 -8.27 4.13 1.56
C ALA A 4 -8.46 3.03 2.62
N ALA A 5 -9.17 1.95 2.28
CA ALA A 5 -9.37 0.82 3.17
C ALA A 5 -8.07 0.10 3.52
N TYR A 6 -7.10 0.06 2.60
CA TYR A 6 -5.80 -0.58 2.81
C TYR A 6 -4.85 0.32 3.60
N TYR A 7 -4.84 1.63 3.34
CA TYR A 7 -4.14 2.60 4.19
C TYR A 7 -4.60 2.50 5.65
N LYS A 8 -5.91 2.41 5.90
CA LYS A 8 -6.44 2.25 7.26
C LYS A 8 -5.92 0.98 7.95
N LYS A 9 -5.79 -0.13 7.23
CA LYS A 9 -5.22 -1.38 7.76
C LYS A 9 -3.74 -1.20 8.12
N LEU A 10 -2.96 -0.60 7.23
CA LEU A 10 -1.52 -0.34 7.44
C LEU A 10 -1.29 0.60 8.65
N LEU A 11 -2.01 1.71 8.73
CA LEU A 11 -1.90 2.65 9.84
C LEU A 11 -2.34 2.02 11.18
N THR A 12 -3.37 1.16 11.17
CA THR A 12 -3.77 0.39 12.36
C THR A 12 -2.65 -0.55 12.81
N HIS A 13 -1.98 -1.20 11.86
CA HIS A 13 -0.84 -2.06 12.13
C HIS A 13 0.34 -1.25 12.71
N MET A 14 0.72 -0.13 12.09
CA MET A 14 1.78 0.75 12.61
C MET A 14 1.51 1.19 14.04
N LYS A 15 0.27 1.60 14.36
CA LYS A 15 -0.14 1.97 15.72
C LYS A 15 0.01 0.81 16.71
N LYS A 16 -0.31 -0.43 16.32
CA LYS A 16 -0.18 -1.61 17.18
C LYS A 16 1.27 -1.90 17.56
N TYR A 17 2.23 -1.56 16.71
CA TYR A 17 3.65 -1.87 16.91
C TYR A 17 4.51 -0.63 17.21
N ASN A 18 3.88 0.50 17.53
CA ASN A 18 4.56 1.76 17.84
C ASN A 18 5.55 2.19 16.74
N TYR A 19 5.12 2.07 15.48
CA TYR A 19 5.88 2.59 14.35
C TYR A 19 5.51 4.04 14.07
N GLU A 20 6.51 4.85 13.74
CA GLU A 20 6.33 6.23 13.32
C GLU A 20 6.51 6.34 11.80
N LEU A 21 5.56 7.00 11.13
CA LEU A 21 5.66 7.30 9.70
C LEU A 21 6.71 8.41 9.50
N ILE A 22 7.67 8.18 8.61
CA ILE A 22 8.83 9.10 8.44
C ILE A 22 8.88 9.78 7.08
N ASP A 23 8.02 9.39 6.14
CA ASP A 23 8.02 9.93 4.78
C ASP A 23 6.69 9.64 4.08
N ASP A 24 6.53 10.15 2.85
CA ASP A 24 5.39 9.92 1.99
C ASP A 24 5.24 8.44 1.58
N SER A 25 4.00 8.05 1.27
CA SER A 25 3.70 6.70 0.78
C SER A 25 4.16 6.50 -0.67
N ILE A 26 4.65 5.30 -0.97
CA ILE A 26 4.97 4.88 -2.34
C ILE A 26 3.90 3.88 -2.80
N GLU A 27 3.27 4.16 -3.95
CA GLU A 27 2.31 3.28 -4.59
C GLU A 27 2.88 2.74 -5.91
N ILE A 28 2.87 1.41 -6.08
CA ILE A 28 3.37 0.75 -7.28
C ILE A 28 2.24 -0.14 -7.84
N THR A 29 1.74 0.19 -9.03
CA THR A 29 0.75 -0.65 -9.73
C THR A 29 1.43 -1.54 -10.76
N LEU A 30 1.36 -2.84 -10.53
CA LEU A 30 1.80 -3.88 -11.46
C LEU A 30 0.70 -4.11 -12.49
N ILE A 31 1.03 -3.83 -13.75
CA ILE A 31 0.12 -4.00 -14.89
C ILE A 31 0.66 -5.09 -15.81
N ASP A 32 -0.04 -6.21 -15.89
CA ASP A 32 0.30 -7.30 -16.81
C ASP A 32 -0.46 -7.18 -18.15
N TYR A 33 0.05 -6.31 -19.02
CA TYR A 33 -0.51 -6.11 -20.36
C TYR A 33 -0.31 -7.30 -21.32
N GLY A 34 0.55 -8.27 -20.99
CA GLY A 34 0.81 -9.44 -21.85
C GLY A 34 -0.30 -10.49 -21.80
N ILE A 35 -1.09 -10.50 -20.71
CA ILE A 35 -2.09 -11.54 -20.43
C ILE A 35 -3.53 -10.98 -20.49
N THR A 36 -3.76 -9.72 -20.13
CA THR A 36 -5.12 -9.18 -20.01
C THR A 36 -5.18 -7.65 -19.92
N ASN A 37 -6.19 -7.04 -20.56
CA ASN A 37 -6.51 -5.61 -20.41
C ASN A 37 -7.51 -5.36 -19.26
N ASP A 38 -7.76 -6.38 -18.44
CA ASP A 38 -8.70 -6.32 -17.33
C ASP A 38 -8.06 -5.61 -16.13
N LYS A 39 -8.55 -4.40 -15.83
CA LYS A 39 -8.04 -3.55 -14.74
C LYS A 39 -8.26 -4.17 -13.36
N ASP A 40 -9.22 -5.08 -13.21
CA ASP A 40 -9.47 -5.76 -11.93
C ASP A 40 -8.37 -6.77 -11.59
N LYS A 41 -7.48 -7.08 -12.54
CA LYS A 41 -6.30 -7.92 -12.33
C LYS A 41 -5.05 -7.11 -12.01
N TYR A 42 -5.14 -5.77 -11.97
CA TYR A 42 -4.00 -4.95 -11.60
C TYR A 42 -3.78 -5.06 -10.10
N VAL A 43 -2.51 -5.22 -9.72
CA VAL A 43 -2.12 -5.31 -8.32
C VAL A 43 -1.44 -4.00 -7.95
N THR A 44 -1.90 -3.35 -6.89
CA THR A 44 -1.22 -2.17 -6.33
C THR A 44 -0.58 -2.52 -5.00
N GLU A 45 0.71 -2.24 -4.88
CA GLU A 45 1.48 -2.28 -3.64
C GLU A 45 1.48 -0.89 -3.01
N ILE A 46 1.18 -0.82 -1.71
CA ILE A 46 1.24 0.40 -0.90
C ILE A 46 2.35 0.22 0.14
N LEU A 47 3.33 1.12 0.13
CA LEU A 47 4.50 1.08 1.00
C LEU A 47 4.52 2.34 1.88
N LEU A 48 4.67 2.14 3.20
CA LEU A 48 4.77 3.22 4.18
C LEU A 48 6.16 3.18 4.83
N PRO A 49 7.01 4.20 4.61
CA PRO A 49 8.30 4.32 5.29
C PRO A 49 8.10 4.55 6.78
N TYR A 50 8.79 3.76 7.61
CA TYR A 50 8.65 3.86 9.07
C TYR A 50 9.97 3.71 9.81
N THR A 51 10.00 4.24 11.03
CA THR A 51 11.02 3.94 12.04
C THR A 51 10.39 3.22 13.23
N ARG A 52 11.23 2.50 13.98
CA ARG A 52 10.87 1.90 15.27
C ARG A 52 11.49 2.74 16.36
N THR A 53 10.65 3.31 17.21
CA THR A 53 11.07 4.03 18.41
C THR A 53 11.64 3.07 19.46
#